data_AF-A0AAD7R738-F1
#
_entry.id   AF-A0AAD7R738-F1
#
_cell.length_a   1.000
_cell.length_b   1.000
_cell.length_c   1.000
_cell.angle_alpha   90.00
_cell.angle_beta   90.00
_cell.angle_gamma   90.00
#
_symmetry.space_group_name_H-M   'P 1'
#
loop_
_entity.id
_entity.type
_entity.pdbx_description
1 polymer ?
#
loop_
_entity_poly.entity_id
_entity_poly.type
_entity_poly.pdbx_seq_one_letter_code
_entity_poly.pdbx_strand_id
1 'polypeptide(L)'
;MFVEECAKCGKQYVRDTVIGTMGLKPTGRRCDVIRSRGLRACRGKLMGTILDWEDALPDTDLARAEEASRRADLVLTLGTSLQIKPVANLPLVTKRRGGKLVIINLQPTKHDKHADLRISGYVDQVMAQLLKLLGLAVPTWEGPTLCETAPVELKPRLLAELKPRLPADRTPDAEQGGVASREEVAAVLAAVKREAASPDTPPGNGPAPSKGMARPPASKRLKTLLP
;
A
#
# COMPACT_ATOMS: atom_id res chain seq x y z
N MET A 1 -4.24 -11.74 -0.23
CA MET A 1 -4.59 -12.94 -1.02
C MET A 1 -3.40 -13.87 -1.29
N PHE A 2 -2.16 -13.36 -1.30
CA PHE A 2 -0.94 -14.15 -1.52
C PHE A 2 -0.25 -14.62 -0.23
N VAL A 3 -0.81 -14.27 0.94
CA VAL A 3 -0.23 -14.60 2.24
C VAL A 3 -1.11 -15.62 2.97
N GLU A 4 -0.49 -16.67 3.49
CA GLU A 4 -1.10 -17.59 4.44
C GLU A 4 -0.29 -17.62 5.73
N GLU A 5 -0.96 -17.88 6.85
CA GLU A 5 -0.34 -17.85 8.17
C GLU A 5 -0.52 -19.18 8.89
N CYS A 6 0.50 -19.61 9.62
CA CYS A 6 0.41 -20.80 10.45
C CYS A 6 -0.36 -20.53 11.75
N ALA A 7 -1.51 -21.17 11.91
CA ALA A 7 -2.35 -21.09 13.12
C ALA A 7 -1.68 -21.55 14.43
N LYS A 8 -0.48 -22.14 14.38
CA LYS A 8 0.26 -22.61 15.56
C LYS A 8 1.44 -21.73 15.96
N CYS A 9 2.09 -21.06 15.00
CA CYS A 9 3.34 -20.34 15.26
C CYS A 9 3.36 -18.93 14.68
N GLY A 10 2.31 -18.50 13.99
CA GLY A 10 2.20 -17.17 13.39
C GLY A 10 3.11 -16.93 12.19
N LYS A 11 3.94 -17.90 11.77
CA LYS A 11 4.79 -17.71 10.57
C LYS A 11 3.90 -17.51 9.34
N GLN A 12 4.11 -16.38 8.67
CA GLN A 12 3.50 -16.04 7.40
C GLN A 12 4.35 -16.54 6.22
N TYR A 13 3.67 -16.92 5.15
CA TYR A 13 4.25 -17.39 3.89
C TYR A 13 3.66 -16.56 2.76
N VAL A 14 4.51 -15.84 2.04
CA VAL A 14 4.13 -15.14 0.81
C VAL A 14 4.28 -16.09 -0.38
N ARG A 15 3.25 -16.19 -1.20
CA ARG A 15 3.18 -17.07 -2.37
C ARG A 15 3.22 -16.25 -3.65
N ASP A 16 3.70 -16.87 -4.72
CA ASP A 16 3.67 -16.35 -6.09
C ASP A 16 2.25 -16.37 -6.70
N THR A 17 1.43 -17.29 -6.21
CA THR A 17 0.07 -17.53 -6.67
C THR A 17 -0.95 -17.25 -5.58
N VAL A 18 -2.17 -16.93 -6.02
CA VAL A 18 -3.27 -16.60 -5.11
C VAL A 18 -3.63 -17.82 -4.25
N ILE A 19 -3.90 -17.58 -2.96
CA ILE A 19 -4.43 -18.61 -2.08
C ILE A 19 -5.93 -18.71 -2.33
N GLY A 20 -6.39 -19.88 -2.77
CA GLY A 20 -7.78 -20.13 -3.17
C GLY A 20 -8.79 -20.21 -2.02
N THR A 21 -8.52 -19.59 -0.87
CA THR A 21 -9.44 -19.55 0.29
C THR A 21 -9.57 -18.14 0.85
N MET A 22 -10.73 -17.86 1.45
CA MET A 22 -11.08 -16.60 2.12
C MET A 22 -11.76 -16.88 3.46
N GLY A 23 -11.90 -15.86 4.32
CA GLY A 23 -12.54 -15.96 5.64
C GLY A 23 -11.72 -16.81 6.61
N LEU A 24 -10.41 -16.56 6.64
CA LEU A 24 -9.46 -17.25 7.54
C LEU A 24 -9.51 -18.79 7.49
N LYS A 25 -9.88 -19.38 6.34
CA LYS A 25 -10.04 -20.84 6.17
C LYS A 25 -8.71 -21.58 5.93
N PRO A 26 -8.60 -22.87 6.32
CA PRO A 26 -7.42 -23.68 6.05
C PRO A 26 -7.14 -23.81 4.56
N THR A 27 -5.87 -23.68 4.17
CA THR A 27 -5.45 -23.71 2.76
C THR A 27 -5.09 -25.10 2.24
N GLY A 28 -5.08 -26.10 3.12
CA GLY A 28 -4.64 -27.47 2.84
C GLY A 28 -3.13 -27.70 3.02
N ARG A 29 -2.33 -26.64 3.10
CA ARG A 29 -0.87 -26.73 3.34
C ARG A 29 -0.54 -26.76 4.84
N ARG A 30 0.70 -27.15 5.14
CA ARG A 30 1.23 -27.24 6.51
C ARG A 30 2.50 -26.43 6.66
N CYS A 31 2.69 -25.90 7.86
CA CYS A 31 3.89 -25.17 8.27
C CYS A 31 5.12 -26.08 8.32
N ASP A 32 6.20 -25.63 7.68
CA ASP A 32 7.48 -26.33 7.56
C ASP A 32 8.54 -25.85 8.57
N VAL A 33 8.24 -24.79 9.34
CA VAL A 33 9.15 -24.26 10.37
C VAL A 33 9.61 -25.37 11.32
N ILE A 34 10.93 -25.53 11.39
CA ILE A 34 11.62 -26.39 12.34
C ILE A 34 11.91 -25.55 13.59
N ARG A 35 11.45 -26.01 14.74
CA ARG A 35 11.67 -25.31 16.01
C ARG A 35 13.11 -25.56 16.50
N SER A 36 13.79 -24.51 16.95
CA SER A 36 15.15 -24.58 17.48
C SER A 36 15.22 -25.54 18.68
N ARG A 37 16.32 -26.32 18.79
CA ARG A 37 16.60 -27.39 19.78
C ARG A 37 16.06 -28.81 19.47
N GLY A 38 16.00 -29.22 18.19
CA GLY A 38 15.70 -30.62 17.84
C GLY A 38 14.23 -31.04 18.04
N LEU A 39 13.32 -30.07 18.17
CA LEU A 39 11.89 -30.32 18.27
C LEU A 39 11.29 -30.62 16.88
N ARG A 40 10.22 -31.43 16.86
CA ARG A 40 9.47 -31.75 15.63
C ARG A 40 9.04 -30.49 14.89
N ALA A 41 9.01 -30.55 13.55
CA ALA A 41 8.49 -29.48 12.70
C ALA A 41 7.07 -29.07 13.14
N CYS A 42 6.75 -27.78 13.03
CA CYS A 42 5.51 -27.19 13.53
C CYS A 42 4.26 -27.92 13.01
N ARG A 43 4.21 -28.20 11.69
CA ARG A 43 3.14 -28.92 11.00
C ARG A 43 1.72 -28.37 11.26
N GLY A 44 1.62 -27.12 11.73
CA GLY A 44 0.36 -26.41 11.89
C GLY A 44 -0.34 -26.20 10.55
N LYS A 45 -1.68 -26.13 10.58
CA LYS A 45 -2.47 -25.79 9.38
C LYS A 45 -2.11 -24.35 8.98
N LEU A 46 -1.91 -24.14 7.68
CA LEU A 46 -1.84 -22.79 7.13
C LEU A 46 -3.26 -22.31 6.84
N MET A 47 -3.54 -21.07 7.21
CA MET A 47 -4.84 -20.41 7.08
C MET A 47 -4.68 -19.24 6.12
N GLY A 48 -5.70 -18.95 5.31
CA GLY A 48 -5.72 -17.71 4.53
C GLY A 48 -5.78 -16.49 5.45
N THR A 49 -5.33 -15.32 4.96
CA THR A 49 -5.35 -14.05 5.72
C THR A 49 -6.43 -13.07 5.27
N ILE A 50 -7.31 -13.47 4.34
CA ILE A 50 -8.45 -12.66 3.92
C ILE A 50 -9.54 -12.76 5.00
N LEU A 51 -9.91 -11.61 5.56
CA LEU A 51 -10.97 -11.46 6.54
C LEU A 51 -12.35 -11.53 5.87
N ASP A 52 -13.30 -12.20 6.53
CA ASP A 52 -14.73 -12.08 6.28
C ASP A 52 -15.33 -10.93 7.11
N TRP A 53 -16.62 -10.65 6.93
CA TRP A 53 -17.31 -9.53 7.59
C TRP A 53 -17.27 -9.58 9.12
N GLU A 54 -17.27 -10.78 9.69
CA GLU A 54 -17.31 -11.02 11.14
C GLU A 54 -15.91 -11.19 11.74
N ASP A 55 -14.87 -11.28 10.91
CA ASP A 55 -13.52 -11.52 11.37
C ASP A 55 -12.90 -10.25 11.98
N ALA A 56 -12.18 -10.43 13.09
CA ALA A 56 -11.41 -9.36 13.70
C ALA A 56 -10.19 -9.00 12.84
N LEU A 57 -9.79 -7.73 12.90
CA LEU A 57 -8.51 -7.31 12.30
C LEU A 57 -7.33 -7.95 13.05
N PRO A 58 -6.21 -8.23 12.36
CA PRO A 58 -5.00 -8.69 13.00
C PRO A 58 -4.46 -7.63 13.97
N ASP A 59 -4.37 -7.98 15.26
CA ASP A 59 -4.01 -7.06 16.34
C ASP A 59 -2.64 -6.39 16.12
N THR A 60 -1.66 -7.15 15.62
CA THR A 60 -0.29 -6.65 15.42
C THR A 60 -0.25 -5.56 14.35
N ASP A 61 -0.91 -5.77 13.21
CA ASP A 61 -0.97 -4.80 12.12
C ASP A 61 -1.79 -3.57 12.51
N LEU A 62 -2.93 -3.78 13.18
CA LEU A 62 -3.76 -2.67 13.65
C LEU A 62 -3.02 -1.81 14.68
N ALA A 63 -2.37 -2.42 15.68
CA ALA A 63 -1.59 -1.68 16.68
C ALA A 63 -0.44 -0.88 16.05
N ARG A 64 0.27 -1.47 15.08
CA ARG A 64 1.34 -0.77 14.34
C ARG A 64 0.79 0.40 13.52
N ALA A 65 -0.35 0.21 12.84
CA ALA A 65 -0.98 1.25 12.04
C ALA A 65 -1.51 2.41 12.90
N GLU A 66 -2.09 2.10 14.06
CA GLU A 66 -2.51 3.10 15.03
C GLU A 66 -1.32 3.89 15.59
N GLU A 67 -0.22 3.21 15.94
CA GLU A 67 0.98 3.88 16.45
C GLU A 67 1.61 4.80 15.40
N ALA A 68 1.72 4.34 14.15
CA ALA A 68 2.16 5.20 13.05
C ALA A 68 1.23 6.42 12.88
N SER A 69 -0.09 6.21 12.96
CA SER A 69 -1.07 7.29 12.84
C SER A 69 -1.00 8.28 14.01
N ARG A 70 -0.68 7.81 15.23
CA ARG A 70 -0.47 8.66 16.41
C ARG A 70 0.77 9.55 16.30
N ARG A 71 1.81 9.06 15.63
CA ARG A 71 3.11 9.74 15.49
C ARG A 71 3.19 10.64 14.26
N ALA A 72 2.35 10.41 13.26
CA ALA A 72 2.34 11.20 12.04
C ALA A 72 1.93 12.66 12.31
N ASP A 73 2.58 13.58 11.63
CA ASP A 73 2.20 15.00 11.49
C ASP A 73 1.39 15.26 10.21
N LEU A 74 1.43 14.32 9.25
CA LEU A 74 0.70 14.33 8.00
C LEU A 74 0.24 12.91 7.64
N VAL A 75 -1.03 12.77 7.24
CA VAL A 75 -1.59 11.53 6.69
C VAL A 75 -2.24 11.79 5.34
N LEU A 76 -1.88 10.97 4.35
CA LEU A 76 -2.47 10.98 3.01
C LEU A 76 -3.35 9.73 2.86
N THR A 77 -4.61 9.90 2.47
CA THR A 77 -5.48 8.77 2.09
C THR A 77 -5.63 8.75 0.59
N LEU A 78 -5.29 7.64 -0.06
CA LEU A 78 -5.32 7.47 -1.51
C LEU A 78 -6.38 6.42 -1.87
N GLY A 79 -7.39 6.79 -2.66
CA GLY A 79 -8.31 5.81 -3.27
C GLY A 79 -9.17 5.00 -2.29
N THR A 80 -9.52 5.57 -1.13
CA THR A 80 -10.39 4.92 -0.13
C THR A 80 -11.57 5.80 0.25
N SER A 81 -12.76 5.21 0.37
CA SER A 81 -13.99 5.91 0.79
C SER A 81 -14.03 6.19 2.30
N LEU A 82 -13.11 5.58 3.08
CA LEU A 82 -13.03 5.68 4.53
C LEU A 82 -14.31 5.26 5.26
N GLN A 83 -14.98 4.19 4.81
CA GLN A 83 -16.24 3.73 5.43
C GLN A 83 -16.05 2.57 6.42
N ILE A 84 -15.04 1.73 6.23
CA ILE A 84 -14.85 0.48 7.00
C ILE A 84 -14.09 0.77 8.30
N LYS A 85 -14.75 0.55 9.43
CA LYS A 85 -14.16 0.72 10.76
C LYS A 85 -13.50 -0.58 11.25
N PRO A 86 -12.45 -0.49 12.08
CA PRO A 86 -11.83 0.72 12.64
C PRO A 86 -10.84 1.45 11.70
N VAL A 87 -10.38 0.83 10.61
CA VAL A 87 -9.32 1.34 9.72
C VAL A 87 -9.61 2.76 9.18
N ALA A 88 -10.86 3.03 8.81
CA ALA A 88 -11.30 4.34 8.33
C ALA A 88 -11.01 5.50 9.30
N ASN A 89 -10.96 5.22 10.61
CA ASN A 89 -10.74 6.24 11.63
C ASN A 89 -9.24 6.50 11.91
N LEU A 90 -8.32 5.69 11.38
CA LEU A 90 -6.88 5.87 11.60
C LEU A 90 -6.39 7.27 11.21
N PRO A 91 -6.78 7.85 10.06
CA PRO A 91 -6.37 9.21 9.71
C PRO A 91 -6.89 10.29 10.67
N LEU A 92 -8.01 10.04 11.37
CA LEU A 92 -8.53 10.94 12.40
C LEU A 92 -7.70 10.90 13.68
N VAL A 93 -6.96 9.82 13.94
CA VAL A 93 -6.02 9.75 15.06
C VAL A 93 -4.92 10.80 14.88
N THR A 94 -4.34 10.90 13.67
CA THR A 94 -3.38 11.94 13.28
C THR A 94 -3.98 13.34 13.45
N LYS A 95 -5.18 13.55 12.90
CA LYS A 95 -5.87 14.85 12.95
C LYS A 95 -6.13 15.34 14.38
N ARG A 96 -6.55 14.44 15.28
CA ARG A 96 -6.81 14.75 16.71
C ARG A 96 -5.55 15.16 17.47
N ARG A 97 -4.37 14.78 16.98
CA ARG A 97 -3.07 15.15 17.57
C ARG A 97 -2.46 16.41 16.95
N GLY A 98 -3.21 17.13 16.11
CA GLY A 98 -2.76 18.35 15.45
C GLY A 98 -2.11 18.13 14.09
N GLY A 99 -1.96 16.88 13.65
CA GLY A 99 -1.48 16.57 12.30
C GLY A 99 -2.47 16.96 11.21
N LYS A 100 -2.00 16.94 9.96
CA LYS A 100 -2.77 17.29 8.76
C LYS A 100 -3.34 16.05 8.08
N LEU A 101 -4.55 16.16 7.57
CA LEU A 101 -5.23 15.11 6.81
C LEU A 101 -5.46 15.57 5.37
N VAL A 102 -4.87 14.84 4.41
CA VAL A 102 -5.08 15.03 2.97
C VAL A 102 -5.84 13.83 2.40
N ILE A 103 -6.94 14.10 1.71
CA ILE A 103 -7.77 13.06 1.08
C ILE A 103 -7.71 13.19 -0.43
N ILE A 104 -7.25 12.13 -1.10
CA ILE A 104 -7.18 12.02 -2.56
C ILE A 104 -8.11 10.89 -3.00
N ASN A 105 -9.29 11.25 -3.52
CA ASN A 105 -10.28 10.29 -3.98
C ASN A 105 -11.23 10.92 -5.01
N LEU A 106 -11.70 10.12 -5.98
CA LEU A 106 -12.68 10.57 -6.98
C LEU A 106 -14.05 10.84 -6.34
N GLN A 107 -14.47 9.99 -5.42
CA GLN A 107 -15.78 10.07 -4.76
C GLN A 107 -15.68 10.74 -3.39
N PRO A 108 -16.78 11.31 -2.86
CA PRO A 108 -16.85 11.77 -1.49
C PRO A 108 -16.48 10.66 -0.49
N THR A 109 -15.81 11.03 0.59
CA THR A 109 -15.38 10.11 1.66
C THR A 109 -16.12 10.40 2.96
N LYS A 110 -16.14 9.42 3.87
CA LYS A 110 -16.80 9.58 5.18
C LYS A 110 -16.23 10.74 6.00
N HIS A 111 -14.95 11.06 5.81
CA HIS A 111 -14.20 11.99 6.65
C HIS A 111 -13.81 13.30 5.94
N ASP A 112 -14.45 13.61 4.81
CA ASP A 112 -14.22 14.83 4.03
C ASP A 112 -14.23 16.11 4.87
N LYS A 113 -15.11 16.21 5.87
CA LYS A 113 -15.22 17.39 6.74
C LYS A 113 -14.00 17.62 7.65
N HIS A 114 -13.17 16.60 7.84
CA HIS A 114 -11.99 16.67 8.71
C HIS A 114 -10.70 16.92 7.93
N ALA A 115 -10.74 16.86 6.60
CA ALA A 115 -9.57 17.02 5.76
C ALA A 115 -9.12 18.49 5.72
N ASP A 116 -7.81 18.70 5.83
CA ASP A 116 -7.17 20.00 5.56
C ASP A 116 -7.11 20.28 4.06
N LEU A 117 -6.98 19.22 3.25
CA LEU A 117 -6.98 19.29 1.80
C LEU A 117 -7.73 18.09 1.20
N ARG A 118 -8.60 18.37 0.24
CA ARG A 118 -9.29 17.37 -0.58
C ARG A 118 -8.93 17.56 -2.04
N ILE A 119 -8.46 16.48 -2.67
CA ILE A 119 -8.11 16.43 -4.08
C ILE A 119 -9.04 15.40 -4.74
N SER A 120 -9.92 15.88 -5.62
CA SER A 120 -10.78 15.02 -6.44
C SER A 120 -10.14 14.81 -7.79
N GLY A 121 -9.45 13.69 -7.96
CA GLY A 121 -8.74 13.33 -9.19
C GLY A 121 -8.23 11.90 -9.15
N TYR A 122 -7.71 11.43 -10.29
CA TYR A 122 -7.07 10.12 -10.38
C TYR A 122 -5.79 10.11 -9.56
N VAL A 123 -5.63 9.11 -8.69
CA VAL A 123 -4.47 9.00 -7.79
C VAL A 123 -3.17 8.99 -8.57
N ASP A 124 -3.11 8.29 -9.71
CA ASP A 124 -1.91 8.20 -10.55
C ASP A 124 -1.44 9.57 -11.05
N GLN A 125 -2.38 10.41 -11.53
CA GLN A 125 -2.07 11.77 -11.99
C GLN A 125 -1.59 12.66 -10.83
N VAL A 126 -2.26 12.58 -9.68
CA VAL A 126 -1.89 13.36 -8.49
C VAL A 126 -0.49 12.95 -7.99
N MET A 127 -0.20 11.65 -7.92
CA MET A 127 1.10 11.15 -7.49
C MET A 127 2.21 11.44 -8.50
N ALA A 128 1.93 11.38 -9.80
CA ALA A 128 2.90 11.76 -10.84
C ALA A 128 3.30 13.24 -10.72
N GLN A 129 2.34 14.14 -10.54
CA GLN A 129 2.62 15.56 -10.33
C GLN A 129 3.36 15.80 -9.01
N LEU A 130 2.95 15.14 -7.92
CA LEU A 130 3.63 15.24 -6.63
C LEU A 130 5.11 14.84 -6.76
N LEU A 131 5.39 13.68 -7.37
CA LEU A 131 6.76 13.20 -7.56
C LEU A 131 7.58 14.15 -8.45
N LYS A 132 6.98 14.71 -9.50
CA LYS A 132 7.62 15.75 -10.34
C LYS A 132 8.01 17.00 -9.53
N LEU A 133 7.15 17.46 -8.62
CA LEU A 133 7.42 18.60 -7.75
C LEU A 133 8.49 18.30 -6.69
N LEU A 134 8.51 17.06 -6.19
CA LEU A 134 9.53 16.56 -5.27
C LEU A 134 10.88 16.28 -5.97
N GLY A 135 10.93 16.31 -7.31
CA GLY A 135 12.13 15.97 -8.08
C GLY A 135 12.44 14.47 -8.06
N LEU A 136 11.45 13.62 -7.77
CA LEU A 136 11.58 12.17 -7.69
C LEU A 136 11.01 11.51 -8.95
N ALA A 137 11.66 10.46 -9.43
CA ALA A 137 11.16 9.62 -10.51
C ALA A 137 10.45 8.39 -9.96
N VAL A 138 9.40 7.92 -10.66
CA VAL A 138 8.78 6.63 -10.37
C VAL A 138 9.76 5.53 -10.79
N PRO A 139 10.17 4.61 -9.89
CA PRO A 139 11.08 3.52 -10.25
C PRO A 139 10.41 2.52 -11.20
N THR A 140 11.21 1.88 -12.05
CA THR A 140 10.74 0.78 -12.91
C THR A 140 10.48 -0.47 -12.08
N TRP A 141 9.36 -1.15 -12.36
CA TRP A 141 9.01 -2.40 -11.70
C TRP A 141 9.64 -3.59 -12.44
N GLU A 142 10.50 -4.35 -11.75
CA GLU A 142 11.24 -5.50 -12.30
C GLU A 142 10.51 -6.85 -12.12
N GLY A 143 9.35 -6.85 -11.46
CA GLY A 143 8.57 -8.05 -11.19
C GLY A 143 8.28 -8.30 -9.70
N PRO A 144 7.57 -9.38 -9.36
CA PRO A 144 7.19 -9.71 -7.98
C PRO A 144 8.43 -9.95 -7.10
N THR A 145 8.66 -9.05 -6.14
CA THR A 145 9.81 -9.11 -5.23
C THR A 145 9.32 -8.96 -3.79
N LEU A 146 9.83 -9.78 -2.87
CA LEU A 146 9.51 -9.70 -1.44
C LEU A 146 10.61 -8.95 -0.69
N CYS A 147 10.25 -7.81 -0.11
CA CYS A 147 11.10 -7.01 0.76
C CYS A 147 10.59 -7.16 2.21
N GLU A 148 11.21 -8.01 3.02
CA GLU A 148 10.75 -8.26 4.40
C GLU A 148 11.06 -7.10 5.37
N THR A 149 12.15 -6.38 5.11
CA THR A 149 12.58 -5.25 5.94
C THR A 149 12.96 -4.09 5.05
N ALA A 150 12.58 -2.87 5.46
CA ALA A 150 13.04 -1.68 4.78
C ALA A 150 14.58 -1.65 4.85
N PRO A 151 15.29 -1.42 3.72
CA PRO A 151 16.72 -1.21 3.78
C PRO A 151 17.00 -0.03 4.72
N VAL A 152 17.92 -0.23 5.65
CA VAL A 152 18.26 0.79 6.65
C VAL A 152 18.72 2.05 5.91
N GLU A 153 18.05 3.15 6.22
CA GLU A 153 18.11 4.50 5.63
C GLU A 153 17.34 4.71 4.32
N LEU A 154 16.19 5.40 4.45
CA LEU A 154 15.87 6.51 3.54
C LEU A 154 17.09 7.43 3.59
N LYS A 155 18.04 7.23 2.67
CA LYS A 155 19.35 7.88 2.68
C LYS A 155 19.16 9.39 2.91
N PRO A 156 20.06 10.05 3.67
CA PRO A 156 20.21 11.50 3.65
C PRO A 156 20.26 12.07 2.22
N ARG A 157 20.63 11.25 1.23
CA ARG A 157 20.51 11.52 -0.21
C ARG A 157 19.09 11.79 -0.69
N LEU A 158 18.06 11.04 -0.28
CA LEU A 158 16.70 11.32 -0.74
C LEU A 158 16.25 12.69 -0.20
N LEU A 159 16.56 12.99 1.07
CA LEU A 159 16.31 14.30 1.67
C LEU A 159 17.13 15.43 1.02
N ALA A 160 18.34 15.15 0.53
CA ALA A 160 19.17 16.11 -0.21
C ALA A 160 18.78 16.27 -1.69
N GLU A 161 18.19 15.23 -2.29
CA GLU A 161 17.66 15.20 -3.66
C GLU A 161 16.27 15.82 -3.76
N LEU A 162 15.51 15.84 -2.64
CA LEU A 162 14.30 16.64 -2.46
C LEU A 162 14.68 18.11 -2.56
N LYS A 163 14.73 18.63 -3.79
CA LYS A 163 14.70 20.05 -4.09
C LYS A 163 13.24 20.39 -4.31
N PRO A 164 12.48 20.82 -3.28
CA PRO A 164 11.13 21.31 -3.50
C PRO A 164 11.21 22.46 -4.51
N ARG A 165 10.82 22.18 -5.75
CA ARG A 165 10.66 23.21 -6.77
C ARG A 165 9.32 23.87 -6.47
N LEU A 166 9.32 24.78 -5.49
CA LEU A 166 8.27 25.78 -5.44
C LEU A 166 8.30 26.53 -6.77
N PRO A 167 7.14 26.79 -7.41
CA PRO A 167 7.08 27.58 -8.63
C PRO A 167 7.87 28.87 -8.44
N ALA A 168 8.86 29.10 -9.30
CA ALA A 168 9.71 30.28 -9.24
C ALA A 168 8.91 31.51 -9.70
N ASP A 169 8.17 32.11 -8.78
CA ASP A 169 7.88 33.55 -8.77
C ASP A 169 7.43 33.96 -7.37
N ARG A 170 8.35 34.50 -6.57
CA ARG A 170 8.04 35.40 -5.45
C ARG A 170 9.29 36.14 -5.01
N THR A 171 9.22 37.47 -5.07
CA THR A 171 10.15 38.39 -4.43
C THR A 171 10.08 38.26 -2.90
N PRO A 172 11.19 38.54 -2.19
CA PRO A 172 11.32 38.19 -0.78
C PRO A 172 10.79 39.31 0.11
N ASP A 173 9.51 39.27 0.50
CA ASP A 173 8.99 40.03 1.64
C ASP A 173 7.77 39.31 2.23
N ALA A 174 8.01 38.33 3.12
CA ALA A 174 7.13 37.94 4.22
C ALA A 174 7.72 36.72 4.94
N GLU A 175 8.48 36.96 6.01
CA GLU A 175 8.68 35.97 7.06
C GLU A 175 7.33 35.60 7.68
N GLN A 176 6.86 34.35 7.51
CA GLN A 176 5.97 33.65 8.45
C GLN A 176 5.72 32.20 8.00
N GLY A 177 6.16 31.25 8.82
CA GLY A 177 5.63 29.88 8.99
C GLY A 177 5.13 29.15 7.73
N GLY A 178 5.98 28.31 7.16
CA GLY A 178 5.71 27.52 5.96
C GLY A 178 4.54 26.53 6.11
N VAL A 179 3.35 26.98 5.74
CA VAL A 179 2.24 26.18 5.26
C VAL A 179 2.14 26.49 3.77
N ALA A 180 2.14 25.46 2.90
CA ALA A 180 1.92 25.66 1.47
C ALA A 180 0.71 26.59 1.27
N SER A 181 0.92 27.71 0.58
CA SER A 181 -0.10 28.74 0.46
C SER A 181 -1.32 28.18 -0.28
N ARG A 182 -2.53 28.62 0.08
CA ARG A 182 -3.80 28.18 -0.55
C ARG A 182 -3.75 28.22 -2.09
N GLU A 183 -2.91 29.09 -2.64
CA GLU A 183 -2.68 29.30 -4.07
C GLU A 183 -1.82 28.20 -4.71
N GLU A 184 -0.82 27.66 -4.02
CA GLU A 184 0.02 26.56 -4.52
C GLU A 184 -0.78 25.27 -4.63
N VAL A 185 -1.58 25.00 -3.60
CA VAL A 185 -2.53 23.89 -3.60
C VAL A 185 -3.57 24.08 -4.71
N ALA A 186 -4.04 25.31 -4.94
CA ALA A 186 -4.94 25.62 -6.05
C ALA A 186 -4.27 25.44 -7.42
N ALA A 187 -2.97 25.73 -7.56
CA ALA A 187 -2.22 25.54 -8.80
C ALA A 187 -2.02 24.05 -9.12
N VAL A 188 -1.67 23.22 -8.13
CA VAL A 188 -1.63 21.76 -8.29
C VAL A 188 -3.01 21.22 -8.63
N LEU A 189 -4.05 21.63 -7.90
CA LEU A 189 -5.43 21.26 -8.21
C LEU A 189 -5.86 21.69 -9.62
N ALA A 190 -5.43 22.86 -10.09
CA ALA A 190 -5.69 23.36 -11.44
C ALA A 190 -4.92 22.55 -12.50
N ALA A 191 -3.67 22.18 -12.24
CA ALA A 191 -2.87 21.32 -13.12
C ALA A 191 -3.49 19.91 -13.24
N VAL A 192 -3.88 19.30 -12.11
CA VAL A 192 -4.62 18.02 -12.09
C VAL A 192 -5.92 18.14 -12.88
N LYS A 193 -6.70 19.21 -12.69
CA LYS A 193 -7.95 19.42 -13.44
C LYS A 193 -7.73 19.62 -14.94
N ARG A 194 -6.63 20.27 -15.35
CA ARG A 194 -6.28 20.48 -16.76
C ARG A 194 -5.83 19.18 -17.43
N GLU A 195 -5.03 18.35 -16.76
CA GLU A 195 -4.63 17.05 -17.28
C GLU A 195 -5.80 16.05 -17.32
N ALA A 196 -6.68 16.06 -16.31
CA ALA A 196 -7.89 15.22 -16.30
C ALA A 196 -8.94 15.62 -17.36
N ALA A 197 -8.86 16.85 -17.90
CA ALA A 197 -9.73 17.34 -18.96
C ALA A 197 -9.18 17.11 -20.38
N SER A 198 -7.95 16.59 -20.52
CA SER A 198 -7.39 16.20 -21.81
C SER A 198 -7.90 14.79 -22.20
N PRO A 199 -8.51 14.60 -23.38
CA PRO A 199 -9.08 13.31 -23.77
C PRO A 199 -8.05 12.21 -24.10
N ASP A 200 -6.75 12.51 -24.07
CA ASP A 200 -5.70 11.58 -24.47
C ASP A 200 -4.76 11.22 -23.31
N THR A 201 -5.16 10.26 -22.48
CA THR A 201 -4.20 9.39 -21.79
C THR A 201 -4.51 7.96 -22.22
N PRO A 202 -3.71 7.33 -23.10
CA PRO A 202 -3.94 5.93 -23.44
C PRO A 202 -3.82 5.09 -22.16
N PRO A 203 -4.63 4.04 -21.99
CA PRO A 203 -4.44 3.11 -20.89
C PRO A 203 -2.99 2.63 -20.93
N GLY A 204 -2.28 2.75 -19.81
CA GLY A 204 -0.94 2.21 -19.69
C GLY A 204 -0.98 0.75 -20.14
N ASN A 205 -0.20 0.43 -21.17
CA ASN A 205 -0.02 -0.94 -21.65
C ASN A 205 0.65 -1.74 -20.54
N GLY A 206 -0.15 -2.27 -19.61
CA GLY A 206 0.23 -3.46 -18.88
C GLY A 206 0.50 -4.58 -19.89
N PRO A 207 1.50 -5.45 -19.66
CA PRO A 207 1.76 -6.54 -20.58
C PRO A 207 0.49 -7.38 -20.72
N ALA A 208 0.02 -7.53 -21.96
CA ALA A 208 -1.09 -8.42 -22.29
C ALA A 208 -0.80 -9.84 -21.77
N PRO A 209 -1.83 -10.60 -21.32
CA PRO A 209 -1.61 -11.96 -20.86
C PRO A 209 -1.05 -12.79 -22.01
N SER A 210 0.15 -13.33 -21.81
CA SER A 210 0.77 -14.26 -22.75
C SER A 210 -0.20 -15.42 -23.02
N LYS A 211 -0.64 -15.53 -24.26
CA LYS A 211 -1.41 -16.67 -24.78
C LYS A 211 -0.62 -17.96 -24.54
N GLY A 212 -1.29 -18.95 -23.94
CA GLY A 212 -1.03 -20.38 -24.12
C GLY A 212 0.29 -20.92 -23.55
N MET A 213 0.31 -21.25 -22.27
CA MET A 213 1.20 -22.31 -21.78
C MET A 213 0.47 -23.64 -21.85
N ALA A 214 1.01 -24.52 -22.70
CA ALA A 214 0.57 -25.89 -22.89
C ALA A 214 0.49 -26.65 -21.56
N ARG A 215 -0.56 -27.46 -21.44
CA ARG A 215 -0.80 -28.41 -20.35
C ARG A 215 0.40 -29.38 -20.27
N PRO A 216 1.09 -29.53 -19.11
CA PRO A 216 2.12 -30.55 -18.99
C PRO A 216 1.49 -31.95 -19.04
N PRO A 217 2.16 -32.96 -19.63
CA PRO A 217 1.61 -34.30 -19.74
C PRO A 217 1.50 -34.98 -18.36
N ALA A 218 0.47 -35.80 -18.21
CA ALA A 218 0.20 -36.58 -17.00
C ALA A 218 1.42 -37.41 -16.58
N SER A 219 1.86 -37.24 -15.32
CA SER A 219 2.91 -38.06 -14.75
C SER A 219 2.43 -39.51 -14.61
N LYS A 220 3.15 -40.41 -15.27
CA LYS A 220 2.99 -41.86 -15.14
C LYS A 220 3.25 -42.26 -13.68
N ARG A 221 2.33 -43.06 -13.12
CA ARG A 221 2.47 -43.74 -11.83
C ARG A 221 3.81 -44.49 -11.75
N LEU A 222 4.70 -44.09 -10.86
CA LEU A 222 5.78 -44.97 -10.40
C LEU A 222 5.17 -46.01 -9.45
N LYS A 223 5.17 -47.27 -9.87
CA LYS A 223 4.91 -48.43 -9.01
C LYS A 223 6.09 -48.59 -8.05
N THR A 224 5.85 -48.45 -6.76
CA THR A 224 6.72 -48.97 -5.71
C THR A 224 6.56 -50.48 -5.66
N LEU A 225 7.60 -51.21 -6.08
CA LEU A 225 7.84 -52.60 -5.71
C LEU A 225 8.75 -52.56 -4.47
N LEU A 226 8.19 -52.95 -3.33
CA LEU A 226 8.96 -53.44 -2.18
C LEU A 226 8.98 -54.97 -2.28
N PRO A 227 10.11 -55.65 -2.02
CA PRO A 227 10.08 -57.03 -1.53
C PRO A 227 9.54 -57.10 -0.10
#